data_AF-A0A1F2WZ58-F1
#
_entry.id   AF-A0A1F2WZ58-F1
#
_cell.length_a   1.000
_cell.length_b   1.000
_cell.length_c   1.000
_cell.angle_alpha   90.00
_cell.angle_beta   90.00
_cell.angle_gamma   90.00
#
_symmetry.space_group_name_H-M   'P 1'
#
loop_
_entity.id
_entity.type
_entity.pdbx_description
1 polymer ?
#
loop_
_entity_poly.entity_id
_entity_poly.type
_entity_poly.pdbx_seq_one_letter_code
_entity_poly.pdbx_strand_id
1 'polypeptide(L)'
;MKVRSLMAKSKGYELVPKRIPLRQRSSFYKEIIAEFLSSGQQSVLIAGTERKPATLIQGLRKVIQVEGTMGVKVLQRSQEVYLAKD
;
A
#
# COMPACT_ATOMS: atom_id res chain seq x y z
N MET A 1 34.70 4.73 21.56
CA MET A 1 33.81 5.70 22.24
C MET A 1 32.38 5.15 22.21
N LYS A 2 31.87 4.65 23.34
CA LYS A 2 30.53 4.03 23.45
C LYS A 2 29.57 5.12 23.96
N VAL A 3 28.70 5.63 23.09
CA VAL A 3 27.67 6.59 23.49
C VAL A 3 26.63 5.83 24.31
N ARG A 4 26.72 5.90 25.64
CA ARG A 4 25.66 5.43 26.55
C ARG A 4 24.51 6.43 26.45
N SER A 5 23.48 6.11 25.66
CA SER A 5 22.22 6.84 25.70
C SER A 5 21.53 6.53 27.03
N LEU A 6 21.53 7.48 27.95
CA LEU A 6 20.75 7.44 29.19
C LEU A 6 19.30 7.81 28.83
N MET A 7 18.52 6.86 28.32
CA MET A 7 17.07 7.07 28.20
C MET A 7 16.44 6.89 29.60
N ALA A 8 15.57 7.83 29.97
CA ALA A 8 15.03 7.96 31.32
C ALA A 8 14.31 6.69 31.78
N LYS A 9 14.82 6.05 32.85
CA LYS A 9 14.24 4.87 33.52
C LYS A 9 13.18 5.22 34.59
N SER A 10 12.80 6.48 34.72
CA SER A 10 12.10 7.00 35.90
C SER A 10 10.56 6.93 35.84
N LYS A 11 9.97 6.30 34.82
CA LYS A 11 8.50 6.24 34.65
C LYS A 11 7.93 4.82 34.50
N GLY A 12 8.66 3.78 34.92
CA GLY A 12 8.21 2.39 34.81
C GLY A 12 8.26 1.82 33.37
N TYR A 13 8.91 2.51 32.45
CA TYR A 13 9.21 2.04 31.10
C TYR A 13 10.63 2.46 30.69
N GLU A 14 11.21 1.72 29.73
CA GLU A 14 12.52 2.02 29.14
C GLU A 14 12.35 2.24 27.63
N LEU A 15 12.97 3.29 27.12
CA LEU A 15 13.08 3.52 25.69
C LEU A 15 14.39 2.89 25.22
N VAL A 16 14.28 1.86 24.38
CA VAL A 16 15.44 1.14 23.84
C VAL A 16 15.60 1.52 22.37
N PRO A 17 16.72 2.15 21.97
CA PRO A 17 16.99 2.41 20.56
C PRO A 17 17.11 1.09 19.80
N LYS A 18 16.11 0.78 18.98
CA LYS A 18 16.11 -0.39 18.09
C LYS A 18 15.75 0.07 16.69
N ARG A 19 16.51 -0.40 15.69
CA ARG A 19 16.13 -0.17 14.29
C ARG A 19 14.84 -0.93 14.00
N ILE A 20 13.88 -0.22 13.42
CA ILE A 20 12.64 -0.82 12.92
C ILE A 20 13.05 -1.78 11.79
N PRO A 21 12.65 -3.06 11.83
CA PRO A 21 12.87 -3.96 10.71
C PRO A 21 12.27 -3.37 9.43
N LEU A 22 13.02 -3.42 8.33
CA LEU A 22 12.49 -3.01 7.04
C LEU A 22 11.30 -3.90 6.72
N ARG A 23 10.13 -3.27 6.58
CA ARG A 23 8.89 -3.98 6.28
C ARG A 23 8.97 -4.53 4.86
N GLN A 24 9.27 -5.82 4.71
CA GLN A 24 9.00 -6.53 3.46
C GLN A 24 7.49 -6.76 3.39
N ARG A 25 6.81 -6.01 2.54
CA ARG A 25 5.44 -6.32 2.14
C ARG A 25 5.36 -6.20 0.64
N SER A 26 4.93 -7.27 -0.02
CA SER A 26 4.06 -7.07 -1.16
C SER A 26 2.80 -6.38 -0.62
N SER A 27 2.53 -5.19 -1.13
CA SER A 27 1.27 -4.50 -0.81
C SER A 27 0.19 -5.23 -1.60
N PHE A 28 -0.86 -5.71 -0.96
CA PHE A 28 -2.05 -6.27 -1.61
C PHE A 28 -2.51 -5.44 -2.82
N TYR A 29 -2.50 -4.11 -2.70
CA TYR A 29 -2.86 -3.21 -3.81
C TYR A 29 -1.81 -3.18 -4.94
N LYS A 30 -0.53 -3.38 -4.60
CA LYS A 30 0.57 -3.45 -5.57
C LYS A 30 0.51 -4.74 -6.38
N GLU A 31 0.14 -5.86 -5.76
CA GLU A 31 -0.10 -7.13 -6.45
C GLU A 31 -1.23 -6.99 -7.47
N ILE A 32 -2.37 -6.41 -7.08
CA ILE A 32 -3.50 -6.16 -7.99
C ILE A 32 -3.08 -5.33 -9.22
N ILE A 33 -2.32 -4.24 -9.01
CA ILE A 33 -1.85 -3.39 -10.12
C ILE A 33 -0.88 -4.15 -11.02
N ALA A 34 0.05 -4.93 -10.44
CA ALA A 34 0.99 -5.74 -11.20
C ALA A 34 0.28 -6.81 -12.04
N GLU A 35 -0.70 -7.50 -11.47
CA GLU A 35 -1.53 -8.47 -12.19
C GLU A 35 -2.30 -7.80 -13.34
N PHE A 36 -2.95 -6.67 -13.09
CA PHE A 36 -3.63 -5.90 -14.14
C PHE A 36 -2.69 -5.53 -15.29
N LEU A 37 -1.51 -4.98 -14.98
CA LEU A 37 -0.51 -4.63 -15.99
C LEU A 37 -0.04 -5.86 -16.79
N SER A 38 0.19 -6.98 -16.11
CA SER A 38 0.62 -8.24 -16.74
C SER A 38 -0.47 -8.89 -17.61
N SER A 39 -1.74 -8.65 -17.28
CA SER A 39 -2.89 -9.23 -18.00
C SER A 39 -3.05 -8.71 -19.43
N GLY A 40 -2.45 -7.56 -19.75
CA GLY A 40 -2.61 -6.89 -21.06
C GLY A 40 -3.99 -6.26 -21.30
N GLN A 41 -4.97 -6.45 -20.42
CA GLN A 41 -6.35 -5.98 -20.59
C GLN A 41 -6.43 -4.44 -20.62
N GLN A 42 -7.45 -3.91 -21.31
CA GLN A 42 -7.71 -2.46 -21.34
C GLN A 42 -8.34 -1.97 -20.03
N SER A 43 -9.22 -2.78 -19.45
CA SER A 43 -9.82 -2.52 -18.14
C SER A 43 -10.24 -3.82 -17.47
N VAL A 44 -10.27 -3.83 -16.13
CA VAL A 44 -10.69 -4.98 -15.33
C VAL A 44 -11.52 -4.53 -14.13
N LEU A 45 -12.52 -5.33 -13.78
CA LEU A 45 -13.24 -5.23 -12.51
C LEU A 45 -12.41 -5.88 -11.41
N ILE A 46 -12.26 -5.21 -10.27
CA ILE A 46 -11.70 -5.81 -9.07
C ILE A 46 -12.85 -6.33 -8.20
N ALA A 47 -13.02 -7.65 -8.20
CA ALA A 47 -14.05 -8.36 -7.45
C ALA A 47 -13.45 -9.35 -6.42
N GLY A 48 -14.29 -9.92 -5.56
CA GLY A 48 -13.88 -10.97 -4.61
C GLY A 48 -13.02 -10.50 -3.43
N THR A 49 -12.85 -9.19 -3.24
CA THR A 49 -12.07 -8.64 -2.12
C THR A 49 -12.95 -8.43 -0.88
N GLU A 50 -12.40 -8.62 0.32
CA GLU A 50 -13.06 -8.24 1.58
C GLU A 50 -12.97 -6.72 1.86
N ARG A 51 -12.35 -5.94 0.97
CA ARG A 51 -12.18 -4.50 1.14
C ARG A 51 -13.42 -3.76 0.64
N LYS A 52 -13.88 -2.80 1.43
CA LYS A 52 -14.92 -1.84 0.99
C LYS A 52 -14.40 -1.05 -0.23
N PRO A 53 -15.27 -0.68 -1.19
CA PRO A 53 -14.87 0.04 -2.40
C PRO A 53 -14.01 1.28 -2.14
N ALA A 54 -14.38 2.11 -1.16
CA ALA A 54 -13.62 3.31 -0.82
C ALA A 54 -12.19 3.01 -0.34
N THR A 55 -12.01 1.97 0.48
CA THR A 55 -10.70 1.52 0.97
C THR A 55 -9.85 0.99 -0.18
N LEU A 56 -10.46 0.24 -1.10
CA LEU A 56 -9.80 -0.31 -2.27
C LEU A 56 -9.30 0.83 -3.19
N ILE A 57 -10.15 1.81 -3.49
CA ILE A 57 -9.80 2.97 -4.31
C ILE A 57 -8.64 3.75 -3.69
N GLN A 58 -8.72 4.05 -2.39
CA GLN A 58 -7.67 4.79 -1.70
C GLN A 58 -6.33 4.05 -1.71
N GLY A 59 -6.37 2.73 -1.48
CA GLY A 59 -5.18 1.88 -1.52
C GLY A 59 -4.51 1.84 -2.90
N LEU A 60 -5.31 1.62 -3.95
CA LEU A 60 -4.82 1.55 -5.33
C LEU A 60 -4.23 2.89 -5.80
N ARG A 61 -4.96 3.99 -5.60
CA ARG A 61 -4.48 5.33 -5.97
C ARG A 61 -3.17 5.68 -5.27
N LYS A 62 -3.06 5.34 -3.99
CA LYS A 62 -1.83 5.54 -3.22
C LYS A 62 -0.65 4.77 -3.82
N VAL A 63 -0.84 3.51 -4.22
CA VAL A 63 0.23 2.74 -4.85
C VAL A 63 0.62 3.34 -6.20
N ILE A 64 -0.35 3.66 -7.06
CA ILE A 64 -0.10 4.29 -8.37
C ILE A 64 0.74 5.57 -8.20
N GLN A 65 0.38 6.41 -7.23
CA GLN A 65 1.09 7.64 -6.93
C GLN A 65 2.52 7.40 -6.40
N VAL A 66 2.69 6.47 -5.46
CA VAL A 66 3.99 6.21 -4.81
C VAL A 66 4.97 5.52 -5.77
N GLU A 67 4.49 4.60 -6.60
CA GLU A 67 5.32 3.85 -7.55
C GLU A 67 5.48 4.60 -8.89
N GLY A 68 4.79 5.73 -9.09
CA GLY A 68 4.83 6.48 -10.34
C GLY A 68 4.30 5.69 -11.54
N THR A 69 3.33 4.78 -11.31
CA THR A 69 2.77 3.95 -12.38
C THR A 69 1.96 4.82 -13.35
N MET A 70 2.48 5.02 -14.55
CA MET A 70 1.81 5.80 -15.59
C MET A 70 0.82 4.94 -16.39
N GLY A 71 -0.18 5.59 -16.98
CA GLY A 71 -1.12 4.94 -17.90
C GLY A 71 -2.12 4.01 -17.22
N VAL A 72 -2.32 4.14 -15.92
CA VAL A 72 -3.30 3.36 -15.14
C VAL A 72 -4.13 4.30 -14.27
N LYS A 73 -5.45 4.18 -14.36
CA LYS A 73 -6.41 4.93 -13.54
C LYS A 73 -7.35 4.00 -12.78
N VAL A 74 -7.78 4.48 -11.61
CA VAL A 74 -8.79 3.83 -10.77
C VAL A 74 -10.13 4.49 -11.00
N LEU A 75 -11.09 3.72 -11.49
CA LEU A 75 -12.46 4.16 -11.74
C LEU A 75 -13.43 3.48 -10.77
N GLN A 76 -14.50 4.18 -10.43
CA GLN A 76 -15.63 3.61 -9.73
C GLN A 76 -16.88 3.77 -10.60
N ARG A 77 -17.67 2.70 -10.71
CA ARG A 77 -19.00 2.71 -11.31
C ARG A 77 -19.94 2.02 -10.33
N SER A 78 -20.94 2.75 -9.83
CA SER A 78 -21.80 2.27 -8.75
C SER A 78 -20.97 1.81 -7.52
N GLN A 79 -21.03 0.54 -7.15
CA GLN A 79 -20.22 -0.03 -6.04
C GLN A 79 -18.98 -0.80 -6.51
N GLU A 80 -18.73 -0.82 -7.81
CA GLU A 80 -17.65 -1.59 -8.41
C GLU A 80 -16.44 -0.72 -8.66
N VAL A 81 -15.26 -1.31 -8.47
CA VAL A 81 -13.97 -0.64 -8.63
C VAL A 81 -13.23 -1.29 -9.79
N TYR A 82 -12.74 -0.45 -10.69
CA TYR A 82 -12.06 -0.86 -11.91
C TYR A 82 -10.66 -0.28 -11.98
N LEU A 83 -9.76 -1.04 -12.58
CA LEU A 83 -8.54 -0.50 -13.19
C LEU A 83 -8.75 -0.37 -14.68
N ALA A 84 -8.27 0.74 -15.25
CA ALA A 84 -8.28 0.96 -16.69
C ALA A 84 -6.94 1.54 -17.11
N LYS A 85 -6.49 1.18 -18.31
CA LYS A 85 -5.42 1.92 -18.99
C LYS A 85 -5.95 3.30 -19.36
N ASP A 86 -5.04 4.27 -19.41
CA ASP A 86 -5.43 5.62 -19.83
C ASP A 86 -6.04 5.66 -21.23
#